data_AF-A0A395H8I4-F1
#
_entry.id   AF-A0A395H8I4-F1
#
_cell.length_a   1.000
_cell.length_b   1.000
_cell.length_c   1.000
_cell.angle_alpha   90.00
_cell.angle_beta   90.00
_cell.angle_gamma   90.00
#
_symmetry.space_group_name_H-M   'P 1'
#
loop_
_entity.id
_entity.type
_entity.pdbx_description
1 polymer ?
#
loop_
_entity_poly.entity_id
_entity_poly.type
_entity_poly.pdbx_seq_one_letter_code
_entity_poly.pdbx_strand_id
1 'polypeptide(L)'
;MDPTTGNYPKPPVPFIRGRVFPVRSHVTPPPTLVTRDCCRNFHHGREERAQLTPVARSLKHPPLPGDLGSDTLEFEILDPIRVGDGHNAQVFNVRISNTQPKSEIFQGRKELVAKVYDPLYLDDDDGFLNPFLCVDKHYTHEVHAYHVLSNLQGYLIPRFYGSYSLDIECEGADHRSDTRTVRLILIEPIPGVSMREADRSKIPQPERQQIIKSVIDFETEAYRRDIILTDLSPRNVMMVPPGLHPGGNLIFLDFGGAIFNRRLDEPVAAHLELFLGQYISPLIRWHGLLMLDFEEWVDWEWKPWVESEYAHTADTITPEMRAWYCP
;
A
#
# COMPACT_ATOMS: atom_id res chain seq x y z
N MET A 1 28.43 -25.90 -3.59
CA MET A 1 27.61 -24.68 -3.49
C MET A 1 28.20 -23.72 -4.48
N ASP A 2 27.61 -23.62 -5.67
CA ASP A 2 28.02 -22.60 -6.64
C ASP A 2 27.57 -21.23 -6.13
N PRO A 3 28.36 -20.17 -6.36
CA PRO A 3 27.94 -18.82 -6.02
C PRO A 3 26.72 -18.47 -6.87
N THR A 4 25.66 -17.97 -6.24
CA THR A 4 24.49 -17.40 -6.91
C THR A 4 24.92 -16.26 -7.83
N THR A 5 25.20 -16.59 -9.08
CA THR A 5 25.46 -15.66 -10.17
C THR A 5 24.22 -14.79 -10.40
N GLY A 6 24.30 -13.47 -10.15
CA GLY A 6 23.28 -12.53 -10.63
C GLY A 6 23.04 -11.24 -9.84
N ASN A 7 23.54 -11.08 -8.61
CA ASN A 7 23.28 -9.85 -7.85
C ASN A 7 24.38 -8.82 -8.10
N TYR A 8 24.32 -8.14 -9.25
CA TYR A 8 25.07 -6.90 -9.45
C TYR A 8 24.74 -5.89 -8.33
N PRO A 9 25.71 -5.10 -7.85
CA PRO A 9 25.46 -4.12 -6.80
C PRO A 9 24.44 -3.07 -7.28
N LYS A 10 23.52 -2.71 -6.39
CA LYS A 10 22.60 -1.59 -6.59
C LYS A 10 23.32 -0.27 -6.29
N PRO A 11 23.02 0.84 -7.02
CA PRO A 11 23.49 2.17 -6.65
C PRO A 11 22.98 2.60 -5.26
N PRO A 12 23.55 3.66 -4.66
CA PRO A 12 23.05 4.23 -3.41
C PRO A 12 21.62 4.77 -3.56
N VAL A 13 20.81 4.58 -2.51
CA VAL A 13 19.42 5.06 -2.48
C VAL A 13 19.39 6.60 -2.61
N PRO A 14 18.67 7.15 -3.60
CA PRO A 14 18.74 8.58 -3.91
C PRO A 14 17.96 9.47 -2.92
N PHE A 15 17.10 8.88 -2.08
CA PHE A 15 16.14 9.58 -1.23
C PHE A 15 16.74 10.01 0.12
N ILE A 16 17.66 10.97 0.07
CA ILE A 16 18.37 11.51 1.25
C ILE A 16 17.80 12.87 1.69
N ARG A 17 17.89 13.16 2.99
CA ARG A 17 17.46 14.42 3.59
C ARG A 17 18.10 15.64 2.91
N GLY A 18 17.30 16.68 2.72
CA GLY A 18 17.67 17.95 2.09
C GLY A 18 17.72 17.88 0.55
N ARG A 19 17.57 16.70 -0.05
CA ARG A 19 17.51 16.58 -1.51
C ARG A 19 16.17 17.11 -2.02
N VAL A 20 16.22 17.86 -3.11
CA VAL A 20 15.06 18.41 -3.79
C VAL A 20 14.81 17.64 -5.08
N PHE A 21 13.54 17.35 -5.34
CA PHE A 21 13.11 16.65 -6.54
C PHE A 21 11.96 17.40 -7.21
N PRO A 22 12.10 17.73 -8.51
CA PRO A 22 10.96 18.17 -9.32
C PRO A 22 10.12 16.95 -9.68
N VAL A 23 8.81 17.07 -9.50
CA VAL A 23 7.85 16.02 -9.86
C VAL A 23 6.72 16.59 -10.68
N ARG A 24 6.15 15.75 -11.53
CA ARG A 24 5.06 16.10 -12.43
C ARG A 24 3.82 15.30 -12.12
N SER A 25 2.66 15.94 -12.08
CA SER A 25 1.41 15.24 -11.84
C SER A 25 1.20 14.16 -12.90
N HIS A 26 0.58 13.07 -12.48
CA HIS A 26 0.39 11.90 -13.31
C HIS A 26 -0.99 11.32 -13.06
N VAL A 27 -1.76 11.17 -14.13
CA VAL A 27 -3.02 10.46 -14.11
C VAL A 27 -2.71 8.98 -14.24
N THR A 28 -2.95 8.27 -13.15
CA THR A 28 -2.69 6.83 -13.05
C THR A 28 -3.57 6.05 -14.03
N PRO A 29 -3.04 5.06 -14.76
CA PRO A 29 -3.87 4.15 -15.53
C PRO A 29 -4.80 3.31 -14.61
N PRO A 30 -5.78 2.58 -15.15
CA PRO A 30 -6.57 1.64 -14.36
C PRO A 30 -5.69 0.64 -13.59
N PRO A 31 -6.17 0.10 -12.45
CA PRO A 31 -5.50 -1.01 -11.75
C PRO A 31 -5.08 -2.12 -12.71
N THR A 32 -3.85 -2.60 -12.53
CA THR A 32 -3.36 -3.77 -13.28
C THR A 32 -4.17 -5.02 -12.92
N LEU A 33 -4.18 -6.00 -13.83
CA LEU A 33 -4.87 -7.27 -13.57
C LEU A 33 -4.16 -8.05 -12.46
N VAL A 34 -4.94 -8.58 -11.52
CA VAL A 34 -4.44 -9.39 -10.41
C VAL A 34 -4.75 -10.86 -10.67
N THR A 35 -3.74 -11.60 -11.11
CA THR A 35 -3.75 -13.07 -11.25
C THR A 35 -2.80 -13.70 -10.23
N ARG A 36 -2.89 -15.01 -10.00
CA ARG A 36 -2.07 -15.73 -9.01
C ARG A 36 -0.56 -15.52 -9.20
N ASP A 37 -0.11 -15.36 -10.43
CA ASP A 37 1.30 -15.16 -10.77
C ASP A 37 1.59 -13.76 -11.37
N CYS A 38 0.72 -12.76 -11.18
CA CYS A 38 0.84 -11.45 -11.84
C CYS A 38 2.17 -10.71 -11.58
N CYS A 39 2.80 -10.96 -10.44
CA CYS A 39 4.08 -10.37 -10.05
C CYS A 39 5.25 -11.36 -10.15
N ARG A 40 5.03 -12.60 -10.59
CA ARG A 40 6.07 -13.64 -10.55
C ARG A 40 7.14 -13.37 -11.61
N ASN A 41 8.40 -13.51 -11.21
CA ASN A 41 9.52 -13.43 -12.13
C ASN A 41 9.73 -14.76 -12.85
N PHE A 42 9.14 -14.89 -14.04
CA PHE A 42 9.28 -16.08 -14.87
C PHE A 42 10.68 -16.20 -15.50
N HIS A 43 10.93 -17.29 -16.22
CA HIS A 43 12.24 -17.65 -16.78
C HIS A 43 12.95 -16.47 -17.47
N HIS A 44 12.27 -15.80 -18.38
CA HIS A 44 12.83 -14.67 -19.13
C HIS A 44 13.28 -13.50 -18.22
N GLY A 45 12.51 -13.18 -17.18
CA GLY A 45 12.88 -12.11 -16.26
C GLY A 45 14.04 -12.49 -15.32
N ARG A 46 14.20 -13.78 -15.01
CA ARG A 46 15.38 -14.30 -14.30
C ARG A 46 16.63 -14.32 -15.16
N GLU A 47 16.51 -14.70 -16.43
CA GLU A 47 17.61 -14.61 -17.41
C GLU A 47 18.06 -13.16 -17.59
N GLU A 48 17.11 -12.23 -17.72
CA GLU A 48 17.42 -10.81 -17.79
C GLU A 48 18.13 -10.31 -16.53
N ARG A 49 17.68 -10.72 -15.33
CA ARG A 49 18.34 -10.38 -14.06
C ARG A 49 19.79 -10.87 -14.03
N ALA A 50 20.09 -12.03 -14.60
CA ALA A 50 21.45 -12.56 -14.65
C ALA A 50 22.35 -11.79 -15.64
N GLN A 51 21.77 -11.15 -16.65
CA GLN A 51 22.50 -10.50 -17.75
C GLN A 51 22.62 -8.99 -17.61
N LEU A 52 21.65 -8.32 -17.00
CA LEU A 52 21.57 -6.86 -16.91
C LEU A 52 21.76 -6.37 -15.48
N THR A 53 22.43 -5.23 -15.33
CA THR A 53 22.51 -4.52 -14.04
C THR A 53 21.12 -4.03 -13.61
N PRO A 54 20.87 -3.80 -12.31
CA PRO A 54 19.61 -3.24 -11.82
C PRO A 54 19.21 -1.94 -12.55
N VAL A 55 20.17 -1.04 -12.78
CA VAL A 55 19.94 0.22 -13.50
C VAL A 55 19.53 -0.04 -14.95
N ALA A 56 20.25 -0.91 -15.67
CA ALA A 56 19.92 -1.25 -17.05
C ALA A 56 18.52 -1.87 -17.17
N ARG A 57 18.10 -2.69 -16.20
CA ARG A 57 16.72 -3.21 -16.13
C ARG A 57 15.70 -2.10 -15.90
N SER A 58 15.96 -1.16 -14.98
CA SER A 58 15.07 -0.01 -14.76
C SER A 58 14.93 0.89 -15.98
N LEU A 59 15.98 1.06 -16.78
CA LEU A 59 15.91 1.80 -18.05
C LEU A 59 15.14 1.04 -19.13
N LYS A 60 15.26 -0.30 -19.15
CA LYS A 60 14.56 -1.17 -20.09
C LYS A 60 13.05 -1.29 -19.79
N HIS A 61 12.67 -1.21 -18.52
CA HIS A 61 11.30 -1.36 -18.03
C HIS A 61 10.81 -0.08 -17.35
N PRO A 62 10.46 0.97 -18.13
CA PRO A 62 9.83 2.14 -17.57
C PRO A 62 8.46 1.78 -16.95
N PRO A 63 7.98 2.54 -15.95
CA PRO A 63 6.69 2.29 -15.31
C PRO A 63 5.55 2.39 -16.33
N LEU A 64 4.40 1.78 -16.02
CA LEU A 64 3.24 1.79 -16.90
C LEU A 64 2.91 3.20 -17.42
N PRO A 65 2.54 3.33 -18.70
CA PRO A 65 2.15 4.61 -19.27
C PRO A 65 0.87 5.12 -18.61
N GLY A 66 0.78 6.43 -18.49
CA GLY A 66 -0.40 7.18 -18.08
C GLY A 66 -0.25 8.61 -18.57
N ASP A 67 -1.16 9.49 -18.20
CA ASP A 67 -1.15 10.85 -18.71
C ASP A 67 -0.35 11.76 -17.78
N LEU A 68 0.76 12.30 -18.28
CA LEU A 68 1.48 13.36 -17.57
C LEU A 68 0.64 14.63 -17.58
N GLY A 69 0.30 15.10 -16.38
CA GLY A 69 -0.41 16.35 -16.20
C GLY A 69 0.49 17.57 -16.43
N SER A 70 -0.15 18.73 -16.47
CA SER A 70 0.52 20.02 -16.57
C SER A 70 1.20 20.44 -15.28
N ASP A 71 0.75 19.90 -14.15
CA ASP A 71 1.12 20.42 -12.85
C ASP A 71 2.49 19.88 -12.46
N THR A 72 3.37 20.76 -12.02
CA THR A 72 4.68 20.43 -11.50
C THR A 72 4.80 20.99 -10.09
N LEU A 73 5.51 20.28 -9.24
CA LEU A 73 5.90 20.78 -7.93
C LEU A 73 7.30 20.30 -7.61
N GLU A 74 7.96 21.02 -6.73
CA GLU A 74 9.21 20.56 -6.14
C GLU A 74 8.93 20.11 -4.72
N PHE A 75 9.58 19.05 -4.29
CA PHE A 75 9.60 18.71 -2.88
C PHE A 75 11.02 18.53 -2.36
N GLU A 76 11.23 18.97 -1.13
CA GLU A 76 12.45 18.74 -0.36
C GLU A 76 12.23 17.58 0.60
N ILE A 77 13.12 16.59 0.62
CA ILE A 77 13.04 15.47 1.59
C ILE A 77 13.43 16.00 2.97
N LEU A 78 12.52 15.90 3.94
CA LEU A 78 12.74 16.33 5.30
C LEU A 78 13.35 15.22 6.14
N ASP A 79 12.66 14.09 6.26
CA ASP A 79 13.07 12.99 7.15
C ASP A 79 12.62 11.65 6.54
N PRO A 80 13.52 10.65 6.44
CA PRO A 80 13.17 9.32 5.99
C PRO A 80 12.28 8.62 7.02
N ILE A 81 11.23 7.94 6.56
CA ILE A 81 10.36 7.09 7.39
C ILE A 81 10.74 5.63 7.15
N ARG A 82 10.76 5.21 5.88
CA ARG A 82 11.15 3.86 5.44
C ARG A 82 11.83 3.97 4.08
N VAL A 83 13.16 4.06 4.08
CA VAL A 83 13.97 4.25 2.87
C VAL A 83 15.14 3.27 2.92
N GLY A 84 15.41 2.57 1.84
CA GLY A 84 16.38 1.49 1.80
C GLY A 84 16.10 0.46 0.72
N ASP A 85 17.10 -0.39 0.48
CA ASP A 85 16.94 -1.61 -0.31
C ASP A 85 16.08 -2.64 0.46
N GLY A 86 15.31 -3.45 -0.27
CA GLY A 86 14.42 -4.42 0.34
C GLY A 86 13.13 -3.80 0.91
N HIS A 87 12.64 -2.73 0.29
CA HIS A 87 11.37 -2.10 0.68
C HIS A 87 10.43 -1.95 -0.51
N ASN A 88 9.17 -2.38 -0.34
CA ASN A 88 8.13 -2.29 -1.39
C ASN A 88 7.90 -0.86 -1.91
N ALA A 89 8.16 0.15 -1.09
CA ALA A 89 8.14 1.56 -1.45
C ALA A 89 9.04 2.36 -0.50
N GLN A 90 9.56 3.48 -1.01
CA GLN A 90 10.38 4.44 -0.28
C GLN A 90 9.48 5.54 0.29
N VAL A 91 9.45 5.69 1.61
CA VAL A 91 8.51 6.56 2.32
C VAL A 91 9.26 7.59 3.14
N PHE A 92 8.93 8.86 2.99
CA PHE A 92 9.60 9.95 3.69
C PHE A 92 8.72 11.20 3.77
N ASN A 93 8.97 12.03 4.79
CA ASN A 93 8.37 13.35 4.91
C ASN A 93 8.99 14.29 3.88
N VAL A 94 8.16 15.12 3.28
CA VAL A 94 8.58 16.11 2.28
C VAL A 94 8.00 17.47 2.58
N ARG A 95 8.74 18.52 2.22
CA ARG A 95 8.23 19.88 2.15
C ARG A 95 7.92 20.24 0.71
N ILE A 96 6.67 20.64 0.44
CA ILE A 96 6.26 21.09 -0.89
C ILE A 96 6.69 22.53 -1.10
N SER A 97 7.38 22.77 -2.22
CA SER A 97 7.80 24.08 -2.72
C SER A 97 7.39 24.24 -4.19
N ASN A 98 7.35 25.49 -4.67
CA ASN A 98 7.24 25.83 -6.10
C ASN A 98 6.20 25.01 -6.89
N THR A 99 4.92 25.14 -6.56
CA THR A 99 3.82 24.53 -7.33
C THR A 99 3.50 25.35 -8.58
N GLN A 100 3.45 24.72 -9.75
CA GLN A 100 3.05 25.34 -11.01
C GLN A 100 1.99 24.48 -11.72
N PRO A 101 0.77 25.00 -11.96
CA PRO A 101 0.26 26.29 -11.53
C PRO A 101 0.14 26.37 -9.99
N LYS A 102 -0.03 27.58 -9.45
CA LYS A 102 -0.22 27.76 -8.00
C LYS A 102 -1.47 26.98 -7.58
N SER A 103 -1.28 25.87 -6.89
CA SER A 103 -2.36 24.99 -6.49
C SER A 103 -2.90 25.41 -5.12
N GLU A 104 -4.21 25.61 -5.03
CA GLU A 104 -4.91 25.88 -3.76
C GLU A 104 -4.84 24.68 -2.81
N ILE A 105 -4.63 23.47 -3.35
CA ILE A 105 -4.55 22.21 -2.60
C ILE A 105 -3.44 22.26 -1.53
N PHE A 106 -2.34 22.97 -1.83
CA PHE A 106 -1.17 23.08 -0.94
C PHE A 106 -1.13 24.41 -0.17
N GLN A 107 -2.13 25.29 -0.30
CA GLN A 107 -2.15 26.55 0.43
C GLN A 107 -2.30 26.31 1.93
N GLY A 108 -1.25 26.66 2.69
CA GLY A 108 -1.19 26.48 4.15
C GLY A 108 -0.64 25.12 4.61
N ARG A 109 -0.49 24.14 3.71
CA ARG A 109 0.07 22.81 4.01
C ARG A 109 1.38 22.63 3.29
N LYS A 110 2.48 22.72 4.04
CA LYS A 110 3.83 22.64 3.48
C LYS A 110 4.46 21.27 3.62
N GLU A 111 3.96 20.40 4.50
CA GLU A 111 4.61 19.12 4.79
C GLU A 111 3.66 17.96 4.54
N LEU A 112 4.13 16.97 3.77
CA LEU A 112 3.38 15.80 3.33
C LEU A 112 4.24 14.54 3.46
N VAL A 113 3.65 13.37 3.27
CA VAL A 113 4.38 12.11 3.10
C VAL A 113 4.43 11.77 1.63
N ALA A 114 5.63 11.52 1.10
CA ALA A 114 5.83 10.94 -0.21
C ALA A 114 6.05 9.43 -0.08
N LYS A 115 5.33 8.65 -0.90
CA LYS A 115 5.56 7.21 -1.08
C LYS A 115 5.94 6.96 -2.54
N VAL A 116 7.19 6.60 -2.76
CA VAL A 116 7.81 6.39 -4.07
C VAL A 116 7.96 4.91 -4.36
N TYR A 117 7.51 4.49 -5.55
CA TYR A 117 7.60 3.12 -6.04
C TYR A 117 8.78 3.00 -7.00
N ASP A 118 9.99 2.84 -6.43
CA ASP A 118 11.22 2.62 -7.20
C ASP A 118 11.51 1.11 -7.30
N PRO A 119 11.35 0.48 -8.49
CA PRO A 119 11.55 -0.97 -8.64
C PRO A 119 13.00 -1.39 -8.38
N LEU A 120 13.96 -0.46 -8.44
CA LEU A 120 15.36 -0.77 -8.22
C LEU A 120 15.62 -1.22 -6.77
N TYR A 121 14.87 -0.68 -5.80
CA TYR A 121 15.01 -0.94 -4.37
C TYR A 121 13.89 -1.81 -3.77
N LEU A 122 13.00 -2.33 -4.61
CA LEU A 122 11.94 -3.24 -4.18
C LEU A 122 12.55 -4.56 -3.66
N ASP A 123 11.96 -5.10 -2.59
CA ASP A 123 12.24 -6.45 -2.12
C ASP A 123 11.64 -7.47 -3.07
N ASP A 124 12.50 -8.05 -3.92
CA ASP A 124 12.06 -8.97 -4.96
C ASP A 124 12.17 -10.45 -4.58
N ASP A 125 12.28 -10.73 -3.27
CA ASP A 125 12.30 -12.08 -2.70
C ASP A 125 13.34 -12.97 -3.40
N ASP A 126 14.59 -12.52 -3.35
CA ASP A 126 15.74 -13.13 -4.04
C ASP A 126 15.53 -13.36 -5.55
N GLY A 127 14.76 -12.48 -6.18
CA GLY A 127 14.44 -12.54 -7.61
C GLY A 127 13.25 -13.43 -7.96
N PHE A 128 12.50 -13.93 -6.97
CA PHE A 128 11.23 -14.63 -7.18
C PHE A 128 10.15 -13.68 -7.75
N LEU A 129 10.15 -12.43 -7.31
CA LEU A 129 9.23 -11.40 -7.77
C LEU A 129 9.84 -10.56 -8.90
N ASN A 130 8.99 -10.08 -9.81
CA ASN A 130 9.38 -9.12 -10.83
C ASN A 130 9.10 -7.70 -10.28
N PRO A 131 10.15 -6.94 -9.94
CA PRO A 131 9.95 -5.68 -9.24
C PRO A 131 9.18 -4.64 -10.04
N PHE A 132 9.28 -4.66 -11.38
CA PHE A 132 8.57 -3.73 -12.27
C PHE A 132 7.06 -3.97 -12.21
N LEU A 133 6.64 -5.24 -12.30
CA LEU A 133 5.23 -5.61 -12.19
C LEU A 133 4.68 -5.34 -10.79
N CYS A 134 5.47 -5.59 -9.74
CA CYS A 134 5.08 -5.30 -8.36
C CYS A 134 4.84 -3.81 -8.12
N VAL A 135 5.76 -2.93 -8.51
CA VAL A 135 5.60 -1.49 -8.29
C VAL A 135 4.42 -0.93 -9.09
N ASP A 136 4.22 -1.39 -10.32
CA ASP A 136 3.09 -0.97 -11.15
C ASP A 136 1.76 -1.41 -10.52
N LYS A 137 1.70 -2.63 -10.00
CA LYS A 137 0.54 -3.11 -9.22
C LYS A 137 0.31 -2.24 -7.99
N HIS A 138 1.30 -2.09 -7.13
CA HIS A 138 1.15 -1.34 -5.88
C HIS A 138 0.71 0.10 -6.14
N TYR A 139 1.37 0.79 -7.07
CA TYR A 139 1.03 2.17 -7.43
C TYR A 139 -0.39 2.29 -7.99
N THR A 140 -0.76 1.48 -8.97
CA THR A 140 -2.07 1.61 -9.64
C THR A 140 -3.24 1.27 -8.70
N HIS A 141 -3.08 0.25 -7.85
CA HIS A 141 -4.11 -0.16 -6.90
C HIS A 141 -4.25 0.84 -5.76
N GLU A 142 -3.15 1.37 -5.24
CA GLU A 142 -3.21 2.32 -4.12
C GLU A 142 -3.87 3.64 -4.53
N VAL A 143 -3.52 4.19 -5.70
CA VAL A 143 -4.17 5.39 -6.21
C VAL A 143 -5.67 5.15 -6.45
N HIS A 144 -6.02 4.01 -7.03
CA HIS A 144 -7.43 3.67 -7.25
C HIS A 144 -8.20 3.52 -5.92
N ALA A 145 -7.60 2.89 -4.91
CA ALA A 145 -8.20 2.75 -3.59
C ALA A 145 -8.49 4.11 -2.94
N TYR A 146 -7.57 5.08 -3.03
CA TYR A 146 -7.82 6.44 -2.53
C TYR A 146 -9.02 7.10 -3.23
N HIS A 147 -9.22 6.87 -4.53
CA HIS A 147 -10.38 7.40 -5.25
C HIS A 147 -11.69 6.73 -4.82
N VAL A 148 -11.71 5.40 -4.74
CA VAL A 148 -12.92 4.64 -4.34
C VAL A 148 -13.28 4.91 -2.88
N LEU A 149 -12.30 5.08 -2.00
CA LEU A 149 -12.46 5.37 -0.58
C LEU A 149 -12.41 6.88 -0.26
N SER A 150 -12.66 7.73 -1.25
CA SER A 150 -12.56 9.19 -1.12
C SER A 150 -13.40 9.76 0.04
N ASN A 151 -14.54 9.15 0.35
CA ASN A 151 -15.40 9.55 1.46
C ASN A 151 -14.79 9.28 2.85
N LEU A 152 -13.71 8.50 2.94
CA LEU A 152 -13.01 8.16 4.19
C LEU A 152 -11.75 9.01 4.41
N GLN A 153 -11.32 9.79 3.42
CA GLN A 153 -10.08 10.56 3.46
C GLN A 153 -10.12 11.69 4.50
N GLY A 154 -9.04 11.79 5.28
CA GLY A 154 -8.93 12.72 6.42
C GLY A 154 -9.79 12.30 7.61
N TYR A 155 -10.38 11.10 7.56
CA TYR A 155 -11.08 10.47 8.66
C TYR A 155 -10.48 9.09 8.96
N LEU A 156 -10.85 8.02 8.25
CA LEU A 156 -10.26 6.69 8.49
C LEU A 156 -8.98 6.43 7.70
N ILE A 157 -8.75 7.16 6.61
CA ILE A 157 -7.56 7.02 5.77
C ILE A 157 -6.92 8.40 5.52
N PRO A 158 -5.62 8.49 5.20
CA PRO A 158 -4.98 9.75 4.89
C PRO A 158 -5.66 10.50 3.74
N ARG A 159 -5.63 11.83 3.76
CA ARG A 159 -5.95 12.59 2.55
C ARG A 159 -4.92 12.31 1.45
N PHE A 160 -5.42 12.09 0.24
CA PHE A 160 -4.65 11.91 -0.97
C PHE A 160 -4.49 13.25 -1.68
N TYR A 161 -3.24 13.68 -1.89
CA TYR A 161 -2.92 14.96 -2.54
C TYR A 161 -2.58 14.82 -4.03
N GLY A 162 -2.43 13.59 -4.51
CA GLY A 162 -2.23 13.31 -5.92
C GLY A 162 -1.16 12.26 -6.16
N SER A 163 -1.07 11.87 -7.44
CA SER A 163 -0.05 10.99 -7.98
C SER A 163 0.87 11.74 -8.92
N TYR A 164 2.15 11.37 -8.90
CA TYR A 164 3.22 12.10 -9.57
C TYR A 164 4.26 11.15 -10.17
N SER A 165 5.06 11.71 -11.08
CA SER A 165 6.22 11.07 -11.70
C SER A 165 7.48 11.85 -11.35
N LEU A 166 8.55 11.11 -11.14
CA LEU A 166 9.86 11.63 -10.82
C LEU A 166 10.90 10.95 -11.71
N ASP A 167 11.72 11.74 -12.38
CA ASP A 167 12.89 11.25 -13.10
C ASP A 167 14.12 11.32 -12.20
N ILE A 168 14.82 10.20 -12.05
CA ILE A 168 16.01 10.08 -11.22
C ILE A 168 17.20 9.78 -12.13
N GLU A 169 18.21 10.64 -12.05
CA GLU A 169 19.49 10.43 -12.73
C GLU A 169 20.11 9.10 -12.31
N CYS A 170 20.59 8.34 -13.29
CA CYS A 170 21.28 7.08 -13.08
C CYS A 170 22.77 7.33 -12.82
N GLU A 171 23.28 6.79 -11.71
CA GLU A 171 24.70 6.86 -11.38
C GLU A 171 25.46 5.66 -11.98
N GLY A 172 26.53 5.92 -12.72
CA GLY A 172 27.39 4.88 -13.32
C GLY A 172 28.20 5.40 -14.51
N ALA A 173 29.33 4.76 -14.82
CA ALA A 173 30.18 5.14 -15.96
C ALA A 173 29.44 5.05 -17.30
N ASP A 174 28.51 4.10 -17.42
CA ASP A 174 27.77 3.79 -18.66
C ASP A 174 26.43 4.54 -18.80
N HIS A 175 25.95 5.22 -17.75
CA HIS A 175 24.59 5.80 -17.67
C HIS A 175 24.55 7.28 -17.31
N ARG A 176 25.65 8.00 -17.54
CA ARG A 176 25.88 9.38 -17.03
C ARG A 176 24.85 10.44 -17.47
N SER A 177 23.99 10.12 -18.43
CA SER A 177 22.93 10.99 -18.96
C SER A 177 21.54 10.35 -18.95
N ASP A 178 21.42 9.11 -18.46
CA ASP A 178 20.15 8.40 -18.45
C ASP A 178 19.37 8.74 -17.19
N THR A 179 18.06 8.91 -17.32
CA THR A 179 17.14 9.01 -16.18
C THR A 179 16.21 7.81 -16.19
N ARG A 180 15.92 7.29 -14.99
CA ARG A 180 14.83 6.33 -14.81
C ARG A 180 13.63 7.05 -14.17
N THR A 181 12.45 6.84 -14.74
CA THR A 181 11.21 7.37 -14.19
C THR A 181 10.66 6.45 -13.11
N VAL A 182 10.21 7.03 -12.00
CA VAL A 182 9.48 6.32 -10.95
C VAL A 182 8.15 7.02 -10.67
N ARG A 183 7.18 6.26 -10.14
CA ARG A 183 5.88 6.78 -9.72
C ARG A 183 5.85 7.05 -8.23
N LEU A 184 5.05 8.01 -7.79
CA LEU A 184 4.86 8.29 -6.37
C LEU A 184 3.48 8.86 -6.08
N ILE A 185 3.09 8.82 -4.82
CA ILE A 185 1.90 9.49 -4.30
C ILE A 185 2.29 10.44 -3.17
N LEU A 186 1.51 11.51 -3.01
CA LEU A 186 1.59 12.41 -1.86
C LEU A 186 0.35 12.24 -1.00
N ILE A 187 0.56 12.00 0.30
CA ILE A 187 -0.51 11.75 1.27
C ILE A 187 -0.31 12.58 2.54
N GLU A 188 -1.37 12.65 3.34
CA GLU A 188 -1.37 13.33 4.63
C GLU A 188 -0.37 12.72 5.62
N PRO A 189 0.42 13.54 6.33
CA PRO A 189 1.24 13.05 7.43
C PRO A 189 0.35 12.72 8.62
N ILE A 190 0.52 11.52 9.18
CA ILE A 190 -0.28 11.04 10.32
C ILE A 190 0.56 11.13 11.61
N PRO A 191 0.17 11.95 12.60
CA PRO A 191 0.94 12.19 13.81
C PRO A 191 0.72 11.07 14.86
N GLY A 192 1.29 9.89 14.61
CA GLY A 192 1.11 8.73 15.47
C GLY A 192 2.24 7.70 15.36
N VAL A 193 2.02 6.54 15.96
CA VAL A 193 2.87 5.35 15.83
C VAL A 193 2.09 4.22 15.19
N SER A 194 2.73 3.31 14.47
CA SER A 194 2.00 2.13 13.98
C SER A 194 1.57 1.24 15.15
N MET A 195 0.48 0.48 15.00
CA MET A 195 0.10 -0.53 15.99
C MET A 195 1.27 -1.49 16.23
N ARG A 196 2.01 -1.89 15.21
CA ARG A 196 3.21 -2.74 15.39
C ARG A 196 4.23 -2.16 16.38
N GLU A 197 4.40 -0.85 16.42
CA GLU A 197 5.35 -0.16 17.30
C GLU A 197 4.75 0.22 18.66
N ALA A 198 3.43 0.18 18.79
CA ALA A 198 2.75 0.53 20.02
C ALA A 198 2.99 -0.51 21.12
N ASP A 199 3.24 -0.02 22.34
CA ASP A 199 3.39 -0.88 23.50
C ASP A 199 2.02 -1.37 24.00
N ARG A 200 1.55 -2.48 23.43
CA ARG A 200 0.28 -3.12 23.79
C ARG A 200 0.15 -3.44 25.28
N SER A 201 1.25 -3.65 26.00
CA SER A 201 1.22 -3.96 27.44
C SER A 201 0.72 -2.78 28.29
N LYS A 202 0.80 -1.56 27.76
CA LYS A 202 0.31 -0.34 28.41
C LYS A 202 -1.15 -0.03 28.08
N ILE A 203 -1.77 -0.77 27.17
CA ILE A 203 -3.14 -0.54 26.71
C ILE A 203 -4.08 -1.55 27.39
N PRO A 204 -5.03 -1.09 28.23
CA PRO A 204 -6.00 -1.97 28.88
C PRO A 204 -6.75 -2.84 27.87
N GLN A 205 -7.08 -4.07 28.28
CA GLN A 205 -7.80 -5.02 27.42
C GLN A 205 -9.09 -4.45 26.80
N PRO A 206 -9.97 -3.72 27.52
CA PRO A 206 -11.17 -3.13 26.91
C PRO A 206 -10.87 -2.13 25.80
N GLU A 207 -9.76 -1.38 25.90
CA GLU A 207 -9.34 -0.45 24.86
C GLU A 207 -8.76 -1.20 23.65
N ARG A 208 -7.98 -2.27 23.88
CA ARG A 208 -7.51 -3.16 22.79
C ARG A 208 -8.67 -3.81 22.06
N GLN A 209 -9.72 -4.23 22.76
CA GLN A 209 -10.95 -4.73 22.14
C GLN A 209 -11.58 -3.69 21.20
N GLN A 210 -11.67 -2.41 21.63
CA GLN A 210 -12.21 -1.34 20.77
C GLN A 210 -11.31 -1.04 19.56
N ILE A 211 -9.99 -1.15 19.72
CA ILE A 211 -9.05 -1.02 18.61
C ILE A 211 -9.30 -2.12 17.58
N ILE A 212 -9.33 -3.38 18.02
CA ILE A 212 -9.56 -4.52 17.10
C ILE A 212 -10.94 -4.43 16.47
N LYS A 213 -11.98 -4.04 17.22
CA LYS A 213 -13.31 -3.78 16.66
C LYS A 213 -13.25 -2.74 15.53
N SER A 214 -12.52 -1.65 15.73
CA SER A 214 -12.37 -0.60 14.71
C SER A 214 -11.64 -1.10 13.45
N VAL A 215 -10.66 -2.00 13.60
CA VAL A 215 -10.01 -2.68 12.47
C VAL A 215 -11.01 -3.53 11.69
N ILE A 216 -11.81 -4.34 12.39
CA ILE A 216 -12.86 -5.17 11.77
C ILE A 216 -13.89 -4.30 11.05
N ASP A 217 -14.32 -3.21 11.69
CA ASP A 217 -15.32 -2.30 11.13
C ASP A 217 -14.79 -1.60 9.86
N PHE A 218 -13.53 -1.16 9.83
CA PHE A 218 -12.92 -0.57 8.65
C PHE A 218 -12.76 -1.58 7.50
N GLU A 219 -12.24 -2.78 7.81
CA GLU A 219 -12.09 -3.83 6.80
C GLU A 219 -13.45 -4.23 6.22
N THR A 220 -14.48 -4.32 7.08
CA THR A 220 -15.86 -4.56 6.67
C THR A 220 -16.39 -3.46 5.74
N GLU A 221 -16.02 -2.20 6.00
CA GLU A 221 -16.41 -1.06 5.18
C GLU A 221 -15.75 -1.08 3.78
N ALA A 222 -14.48 -1.50 3.70
CA ALA A 222 -13.81 -1.77 2.43
C ALA A 222 -14.45 -2.96 1.70
N TYR A 223 -14.73 -4.04 2.42
CA TYR A 223 -15.37 -5.26 1.90
C TYR A 223 -16.75 -4.97 1.28
N ARG A 224 -17.55 -4.11 1.91
CA ARG A 224 -18.85 -3.64 1.39
C ARG A 224 -18.75 -2.86 0.07
N ARG A 225 -17.57 -2.31 -0.25
CA ARG A 225 -17.27 -1.65 -1.54
C ARG A 225 -16.65 -2.59 -2.56
N ASP A 226 -16.77 -3.90 -2.30
CA ASP A 226 -16.13 -4.97 -3.08
C ASP A 226 -14.60 -4.86 -3.15
N ILE A 227 -13.96 -4.46 -2.03
CA ILE A 227 -12.51 -4.37 -1.90
C ILE A 227 -12.01 -5.40 -0.88
N ILE A 228 -11.00 -6.19 -1.24
CA ILE A 228 -10.23 -7.02 -0.29
C ILE A 228 -8.93 -6.29 0.02
N LEU A 229 -8.66 -6.08 1.31
CA LEU A 229 -7.39 -5.52 1.79
C LEU A 229 -6.43 -6.66 2.15
N THR A 230 -5.60 -7.07 1.19
CA THR A 230 -4.71 -8.24 1.39
C THR A 230 -3.51 -7.98 2.30
N ASP A 231 -3.22 -6.72 2.62
CA ASP A 231 -2.11 -6.33 3.50
C ASP A 231 -2.58 -5.57 4.75
N LEU A 232 -3.80 -5.82 5.21
CA LEU A 232 -4.28 -5.23 6.46
C LEU A 232 -3.55 -5.89 7.65
N SER A 233 -2.60 -5.19 8.23
CA SER A 233 -1.78 -5.68 9.34
C SER A 233 -1.41 -4.54 10.31
N PRO A 234 -0.96 -4.83 11.55
CA PRO A 234 -0.65 -3.78 12.54
C PRO A 234 0.37 -2.73 12.08
N ARG A 235 1.24 -3.02 11.12
CA ARG A 235 2.17 -2.03 10.56
C ARG A 235 1.49 -0.97 9.68
N ASN A 236 0.31 -1.27 9.16
CA ASN A 236 -0.47 -0.43 8.25
C ASN A 236 -1.64 0.26 8.98
N VAL A 237 -1.66 0.24 10.32
CA VAL A 237 -2.64 0.96 11.13
C VAL A 237 -1.91 1.89 12.08
N MET A 238 -2.12 3.20 11.91
CA MET A 238 -1.54 4.23 12.76
C MET A 238 -2.43 4.51 13.96
N MET A 239 -1.86 4.47 15.15
CA MET A 239 -2.48 4.91 16.39
C MET A 239 -2.15 6.39 16.63
N VAL A 240 -3.19 7.22 16.58
CA VAL A 240 -3.10 8.66 16.74
C VAL A 240 -3.58 9.07 18.14
N PRO A 241 -2.83 9.92 18.85
CA PRO A 241 -3.28 10.45 20.13
C PRO A 241 -4.61 11.22 20.01
N PRO A 242 -5.48 11.15 21.03
CA PRO A 242 -6.76 11.84 21.02
C PRO A 242 -6.62 13.34 20.73
N GLY A 243 -7.46 13.86 19.83
CA GLY A 243 -7.50 15.29 19.48
C GLY A 243 -6.45 15.75 18.46
N LEU A 244 -5.51 14.89 18.05
CA LEU A 244 -4.51 15.25 17.02
C LEU A 244 -4.98 15.00 15.59
N HIS A 245 -6.05 14.22 15.39
CA HIS A 245 -6.60 13.97 14.07
C HIS A 245 -8.14 13.92 14.09
N PRO A 246 -8.84 14.58 13.15
CA PRO A 246 -10.31 14.55 13.07
C PRO A 246 -10.91 13.16 12.89
N GLY A 247 -10.09 12.25 12.33
CA GLY A 247 -10.38 10.84 12.07
C GLY A 247 -10.62 9.92 13.25
N GLY A 248 -10.35 10.42 14.46
CA GLY A 248 -10.23 9.57 15.63
C GLY A 248 -8.83 8.96 15.73
N ASN A 249 -8.75 7.85 16.45
CA ASN A 249 -7.48 7.35 16.98
C ASN A 249 -6.80 6.31 16.08
N LEU A 250 -7.44 5.85 15.01
CA LEU A 250 -6.87 4.86 14.09
C LEU A 250 -6.98 5.33 12.65
N ILE A 251 -5.85 5.31 11.93
CA ILE A 251 -5.77 5.67 10.52
C ILE A 251 -5.15 4.52 9.74
N PHE A 252 -5.84 4.05 8.70
CA PHE A 252 -5.43 2.91 7.89
C PHE A 252 -4.62 3.36 6.69
N LEU A 253 -3.49 2.71 6.47
CA LEU A 253 -2.49 3.03 5.45
C LEU A 253 -2.32 1.87 4.47
N ASP A 254 -1.56 2.14 3.40
CA ASP A 254 -1.00 1.16 2.47
C ASP A 254 -2.06 0.30 1.74
N PHE A 255 -2.56 0.83 0.63
CA PHE A 255 -3.58 0.14 -0.19
C PHE A 255 -3.01 -0.51 -1.45
N GLY A 256 -1.69 -0.67 -1.57
CA GLY A 256 -1.06 -1.27 -2.75
C GLY A 256 -1.43 -2.76 -2.97
N GLY A 257 -1.90 -3.42 -1.91
CA GLY A 257 -2.42 -4.78 -1.94
C GLY A 257 -3.93 -4.89 -2.16
N ALA A 258 -4.67 -3.79 -2.36
CA ALA A 258 -6.11 -3.85 -2.55
C ALA A 258 -6.47 -4.73 -3.76
N ILE A 259 -7.54 -5.53 -3.66
CA ILE A 259 -8.13 -6.28 -4.77
C ILE A 259 -9.57 -5.81 -4.95
N PHE A 260 -9.90 -5.35 -6.15
CA PHE A 260 -11.22 -4.82 -6.49
C PHE A 260 -12.14 -5.92 -7.02
N ASN A 261 -13.46 -5.73 -6.87
CA ASN A 261 -14.48 -6.73 -7.18
C ASN A 261 -14.35 -8.04 -6.40
N ARG A 262 -13.61 -8.03 -5.27
CA ARG A 262 -13.30 -9.20 -4.42
C ARG A 262 -12.90 -10.48 -5.17
N ARG A 263 -12.23 -10.34 -6.32
CA ARG A 263 -11.83 -11.49 -7.15
C ARG A 263 -10.52 -11.24 -7.88
N LEU A 264 -9.85 -12.33 -8.23
CA LEU A 264 -8.72 -12.31 -9.17
C LEU A 264 -9.25 -12.22 -10.61
N ASP A 265 -8.46 -11.63 -11.51
CA ASP A 265 -8.78 -11.46 -12.93
C ASP A 265 -8.52 -12.72 -13.78
N GLU A 266 -8.59 -13.91 -13.18
CA GLU A 266 -8.37 -15.17 -13.87
C GLU A 266 -9.61 -15.62 -14.66
N PRO A 267 -9.43 -16.28 -15.83
CA PRO A 267 -10.55 -16.89 -16.55
C PRO A 267 -11.22 -17.94 -15.67
N VAL A 268 -12.43 -17.57 -15.26
CA VAL A 268 -13.23 -18.07 -14.14
C VAL A 268 -13.37 -19.59 -14.06
N ALA A 269 -13.22 -20.12 -12.85
CA ALA A 269 -14.06 -21.22 -12.40
C ALA A 269 -15.26 -20.61 -11.64
N ALA A 270 -16.48 -20.85 -12.13
CA ALA A 270 -17.72 -20.12 -11.81
C ALA A 270 -18.15 -20.12 -10.32
N HIS A 271 -17.42 -20.82 -9.46
CA HIS A 271 -17.67 -20.91 -8.04
C HIS A 271 -17.06 -19.75 -7.22
N LEU A 272 -16.20 -18.92 -7.80
CA LEU A 272 -15.54 -17.79 -7.11
C LEU A 272 -16.35 -16.48 -7.12
N GLU A 273 -17.48 -16.43 -7.82
CA GLU A 273 -18.36 -15.25 -7.89
C GLU A 273 -19.45 -15.26 -6.78
N LEU A 274 -19.40 -16.23 -5.87
CA LEU A 274 -20.37 -16.34 -4.79
C LEU A 274 -20.29 -15.10 -3.87
N PHE A 275 -21.42 -14.40 -3.77
CA PHE A 275 -21.66 -13.26 -2.88
C PHE A 275 -20.95 -11.94 -3.24
N LEU A 276 -20.55 -11.74 -4.50
CA LEU A 276 -20.12 -10.41 -5.00
C LEU A 276 -21.21 -9.35 -4.75
N GLY A 277 -20.83 -8.14 -4.35
CA GLY A 277 -21.72 -7.07 -3.89
C GLY A 277 -22.48 -7.33 -2.58
N GLN A 278 -22.47 -8.54 -2.01
CA GLN A 278 -23.19 -8.85 -0.78
C GLN A 278 -22.36 -8.58 0.48
N TYR A 279 -23.02 -8.01 1.48
CA TYR A 279 -22.47 -7.92 2.83
C TYR A 279 -22.28 -9.31 3.43
N ILE A 280 -21.11 -9.56 4.02
CA ILE A 280 -20.82 -10.81 4.72
C ILE A 280 -20.36 -10.46 6.13
N SER A 281 -21.11 -10.98 7.11
CA SER A 281 -20.90 -10.71 8.53
C SER A 281 -19.47 -11.05 9.00
N PRO A 282 -18.85 -10.20 9.83
CA PRO A 282 -17.59 -10.52 10.52
C PRO A 282 -17.63 -11.84 11.29
N LEU A 283 -18.80 -12.26 11.80
CA LEU A 283 -18.98 -13.54 12.51
C LEU A 283 -18.44 -14.74 11.74
N ILE A 284 -18.53 -14.70 10.39
CA ILE A 284 -18.07 -15.77 9.52
C ILE A 284 -16.87 -15.39 8.67
N ARG A 285 -16.44 -14.12 8.61
CA ARG A 285 -15.22 -13.74 7.87
C ARG A 285 -13.98 -13.64 8.73
N TRP A 286 -14.12 -13.13 9.95
CA TRP A 286 -13.01 -12.88 10.85
C TRP A 286 -12.64 -14.14 11.65
N HIS A 287 -12.26 -15.19 10.93
CA HIS A 287 -11.72 -16.44 11.45
C HIS A 287 -10.34 -16.73 10.85
N GLY A 288 -9.52 -17.50 11.58
CA GLY A 288 -8.23 -17.99 11.07
C GLY A 288 -7.29 -16.86 10.62
N LEU A 289 -7.06 -16.76 9.30
CA LEU A 289 -5.99 -15.97 8.68
C LEU A 289 -6.05 -14.46 8.97
N LEU A 290 -7.23 -13.83 8.88
CA LEU A 290 -7.37 -12.38 9.16
C LEU A 290 -7.08 -12.04 10.63
N MET A 291 -7.30 -13.00 11.53
CA MET A 291 -7.01 -12.82 12.95
C MET A 291 -5.52 -13.01 13.25
N LEU A 292 -4.81 -13.88 12.51
CA LEU A 292 -3.39 -14.18 12.76
C LEU A 292 -2.51 -12.93 12.75
N ASP A 293 -2.72 -12.00 11.82
CA ASP A 293 -1.93 -10.75 11.76
C ASP A 293 -2.13 -9.86 13.01
N PHE A 294 -3.21 -10.08 13.77
CA PHE A 294 -3.57 -9.33 14.96
C PHE A 294 -3.55 -10.17 16.23
N GLU A 295 -3.05 -11.42 16.19
CA GLU A 295 -3.08 -12.34 17.34
C GLU A 295 -2.39 -11.75 18.58
N GLU A 296 -1.32 -10.99 18.35
CA GLU A 296 -0.58 -10.30 19.40
C GLU A 296 -1.43 -9.26 20.15
N TRP A 297 -2.50 -8.75 19.55
CA TRP A 297 -3.37 -7.77 20.18
C TRP A 297 -4.47 -8.40 21.04
N VAL A 298 -4.65 -9.72 20.96
CA VAL A 298 -5.78 -10.46 21.52
C VAL A 298 -5.31 -11.44 22.58
N ASP A 299 -5.64 -11.17 23.84
CA ASP A 299 -5.42 -12.05 25.00
C ASP A 299 -6.73 -12.47 25.69
N TRP A 300 -7.86 -12.28 25.01
CA TRP A 300 -9.19 -12.71 25.42
C TRP A 300 -9.72 -13.82 24.52
N GLU A 301 -10.83 -14.45 24.92
CA GLU A 301 -11.49 -15.45 24.09
C GLU A 301 -12.08 -14.80 22.83
N TRP A 302 -11.40 -15.01 21.69
CA TRP A 302 -11.74 -14.38 20.41
C TRP A 302 -13.18 -14.64 19.98
N LYS A 303 -13.57 -15.91 19.91
CA LYS A 303 -14.86 -16.32 19.35
C LYS A 303 -16.05 -15.76 20.15
N PRO A 304 -16.13 -15.93 21.49
CA PRO A 304 -17.20 -15.32 22.29
C PRO A 304 -17.25 -13.79 22.15
N TRP A 305 -16.10 -13.13 22.06
CA TRP A 305 -16.04 -11.68 21.89
C TRP A 305 -16.60 -11.23 20.53
N VAL A 306 -16.16 -11.85 19.42
CA VAL A 306 -16.70 -11.54 18.08
C VAL A 306 -18.20 -11.84 18.00
N GLU A 307 -18.63 -12.97 18.58
CA GLU A 307 -20.06 -13.33 18.66
C GLU A 307 -20.87 -12.27 19.41
N SER A 308 -20.35 -11.74 20.52
CA SER A 308 -20.99 -10.69 21.29
C SER A 308 -21.07 -9.36 20.51
N GLU A 309 -19.96 -8.90 19.93
CA GLU A 309 -19.89 -7.61 19.22
C GLU A 309 -20.75 -7.60 17.94
N TYR A 310 -20.77 -8.71 17.22
CA TYR A 310 -21.40 -8.80 15.89
C TYR A 310 -22.67 -9.66 15.87
N ALA A 311 -23.23 -10.04 17.03
CA ALA A 311 -24.50 -10.78 17.15
C ALA A 311 -25.64 -10.17 16.33
N HIS A 312 -25.67 -8.83 16.27
CA HIS A 312 -26.67 -8.05 15.53
C HIS A 312 -26.62 -8.24 14.01
N THR A 313 -25.62 -8.94 13.49
CA THR A 313 -25.46 -9.24 12.05
C THR A 313 -25.79 -10.70 11.72
N ALA A 314 -26.15 -11.52 12.71
CA ALA A 314 -26.32 -12.96 12.55
C ALA A 314 -27.44 -13.34 11.56
N ASP A 315 -28.49 -12.51 11.50
CA ASP A 315 -29.63 -12.66 10.58
C ASP A 315 -29.27 -12.41 9.11
N THR A 316 -28.16 -11.72 8.84
CA THR A 316 -27.65 -11.50 7.48
C THR A 316 -26.94 -12.72 6.88
N ILE A 317 -26.63 -13.74 7.68
CA ILE A 317 -25.86 -14.91 7.26
C ILE A 317 -26.77 -15.95 6.61
N THR A 318 -26.61 -16.18 5.31
CA THR A 318 -27.34 -17.26 4.61
C THR A 318 -26.70 -18.63 4.86
N PRO A 319 -27.45 -19.74 4.66
CA PRO A 319 -26.90 -21.09 4.73
C PRO A 319 -25.71 -21.31 3.77
N GLU A 320 -25.77 -20.73 2.57
CA GLU A 320 -24.71 -20.83 1.56
C GLU A 320 -23.45 -20.08 2.00
N MET A 321 -23.61 -18.88 2.59
CA MET A 321 -22.47 -18.13 3.16
C MET A 321 -21.81 -18.93 4.28
N ARG A 322 -22.62 -19.51 5.19
CA ARG A 322 -22.11 -20.31 6.30
C ARG A 322 -21.36 -21.54 5.81
N ALA A 323 -21.89 -22.25 4.80
CA ALA A 323 -21.23 -23.42 4.22
C ALA A 323 -19.89 -23.08 3.54
N TRP A 324 -19.76 -21.88 2.97
CA TRP A 324 -18.52 -21.44 2.32
C TRP A 324 -17.44 -21.00 3.33
N TYR A 325 -17.83 -20.21 4.33
CA TYR A 325 -16.90 -19.56 5.26
C TYR A 325 -16.61 -20.39 6.52
N CYS A 326 -17.45 -21.37 6.85
CA CYS A 326 -17.24 -22.27 7.98
C CYS A 326 -17.22 -23.74 7.50
N PRO A 327 -16.25 -24.12 6.64
CA PRO A 327 -16.17 -25.48 6.07
C PRO A 327 -15.84 -26.57 7.09
#